data_AF-A0A9K3LB78-F1
#
_entry.id   AF-A0A9K3LB78-F1
#
_cell.length_a   1.000
_cell.length_b   1.000
_cell.length_c   1.000
_cell.angle_alpha   90.00
_cell.angle_beta   90.00
_cell.angle_gamma   90.00
#
_symmetry.space_group_name_H-M   'P 1'
#
loop_
_entity.id
_entity.type
_entity.pdbx_description
1 polymer ?
#
loop_
_entity_poly.entity_id
_entity_poly.type
_entity_poly.pdbx_seq_one_letter_code
_entity_poly.pdbx_strand_id
1 'polypeptide(L)'
;MPPVLDPTKSKVDGLAFLGLSLARYHDEGHPDSVTHQTAFDLNQVLDRDYEFLFSTNDDGWLVGGGEPGPPTTYKLAAKDSAHVEIMRIGTYRKDWGGVPLEEIVSVMQSGEILIPQIEALPTAVVANPDNPPELEIRFDMEPEIPNFEDLNAPLPTNWQLRFLHNQFFKKFIFPSRFCPGAFHSTILRKAEFRSEEHRKKYFAKCDTAIAEWRKAGPQPLNTIPRSLTGEPLERPTLEQLASKKSDLSYPDDEQIAEAEEKKDDESFAPNQGATRVTNLEVSLAVTESVADDGTCVVNVGDVVFTAYGEGKVVSTKMESESVEVELPYGRLFVRLTESLVKKEVLSADKLSEPKAVSEVPVPASECHSGIWLFTDRENITHFFKPNFFPPYNTPEKKKIILDVLREEWDEKTLSWKPCGQGSMTKRKATTNPAMLDISPLSQLDELMDGVLSTINGCCTPQANATNDGDRK
;
A
#
# COMPACT_ATOMS: atom_id res chain seq x y z
N MET A 1 36.18 13.26 -1.94
CA MET A 1 35.03 12.76 -2.72
C MET A 1 35.49 11.55 -3.50
N PRO A 2 34.80 10.40 -3.44
CA PRO A 2 35.10 9.29 -4.33
C PRO A 2 34.91 9.76 -5.79
N PRO A 3 35.73 9.24 -6.73
CA PRO A 3 35.65 9.65 -8.13
C PRO A 3 34.24 9.36 -8.64
N VAL A 4 33.55 10.42 -9.05
CA VAL A 4 32.30 10.35 -9.79
C VAL A 4 32.57 9.62 -11.11
N LEU A 5 31.73 8.65 -11.49
CA LEU A 5 31.81 8.05 -12.83
C LEU A 5 31.82 9.17 -13.86
N ASP A 6 32.87 9.19 -14.68
CA ASP A 6 32.92 9.97 -15.89
C ASP A 6 31.88 9.38 -16.85
N PRO A 7 30.75 10.07 -17.11
CA PRO A 7 29.69 9.54 -17.97
C PRO A 7 30.20 9.18 -19.37
N THR A 8 31.33 9.77 -19.81
CA THR A 8 31.97 9.46 -21.09
C THR A 8 32.67 8.09 -21.10
N LYS A 9 32.87 7.47 -19.93
CA LYS A 9 33.47 6.13 -19.78
C LYS A 9 32.46 5.03 -19.50
N SER A 10 31.22 5.38 -19.13
CA SER A 10 30.13 4.42 -19.05
C SER A 10 29.73 4.01 -20.46
N LYS A 11 29.99 2.75 -20.83
CA LYS A 11 29.77 2.26 -22.20
C LYS A 11 28.37 1.68 -22.43
N VAL A 12 27.65 1.34 -21.36
CA VAL A 12 26.35 0.66 -21.41
C VAL A 12 25.52 1.09 -20.21
N ASP A 13 24.29 1.57 -20.46
CA ASP A 13 23.29 1.72 -19.39
C ASP A 13 22.82 0.32 -18.99
N GLY A 14 23.20 -0.13 -17.79
CA GLY A 14 22.64 -1.36 -17.25
C GLY A 14 21.24 -1.12 -16.68
N LEU A 15 20.39 -2.15 -16.79
CA LEU A 15 18.98 -2.10 -16.38
C LEU A 15 18.73 -2.68 -14.98
N ALA A 16 19.78 -3.05 -14.25
CA ALA A 16 19.62 -3.58 -12.90
C ALA A 16 19.33 -2.44 -11.90
N PHE A 17 18.42 -2.68 -10.95
CA PHE A 17 18.05 -1.70 -9.93
C PHE A 17 17.54 -2.35 -8.64
N LEU A 18 17.62 -1.57 -7.55
CA LEU A 18 16.91 -1.84 -6.30
C LEU A 18 15.60 -1.04 -6.31
N GLY A 19 14.49 -1.68 -5.95
CA GLY A 19 13.19 -1.03 -6.03
C GLY A 19 12.07 -1.79 -5.33
N LEU A 20 10.86 -1.31 -5.59
CA LEU A 20 9.62 -1.98 -5.21
C LEU A 20 9.06 -2.71 -6.43
N SER A 21 8.51 -3.91 -6.24
CA SER A 21 7.64 -4.51 -7.26
C SER A 21 6.20 -4.21 -6.92
N LEU A 22 5.47 -3.67 -7.90
CA LEU A 22 4.04 -3.43 -7.83
C LEU A 22 3.24 -4.45 -8.64
N ALA A 23 3.92 -5.44 -9.22
CA ALA A 23 3.33 -6.42 -10.09
C ALA A 23 2.25 -7.21 -9.36
N ARG A 24 1.15 -7.46 -10.08
CA ARG A 24 0.00 -8.20 -9.57
C ARG A 24 -0.54 -9.10 -10.66
N TYR A 25 -0.78 -10.37 -10.35
CA TYR A 25 -1.64 -11.20 -11.20
C TYR A 25 -3.07 -10.68 -11.15
N HIS A 26 -3.68 -10.53 -12.32
CA HIS A 26 -5.09 -10.21 -12.49
C HIS A 26 -5.65 -11.10 -13.60
N ASP A 27 -6.89 -11.55 -13.46
CA ASP A 27 -7.56 -12.42 -14.43
C ASP A 27 -7.82 -11.73 -15.78
N GLU A 28 -8.03 -10.41 -15.76
CA GLU A 28 -8.09 -9.57 -16.97
C GLU A 28 -6.71 -9.20 -17.56
N GLY A 29 -5.62 -9.56 -16.88
CA GLY A 29 -4.25 -9.25 -17.29
C GLY A 29 -3.56 -10.36 -18.08
N HIS A 30 -2.25 -10.23 -18.25
CA HIS A 30 -1.40 -11.27 -18.79
C HIS A 30 -1.37 -12.49 -17.85
N PRO A 31 -1.60 -13.73 -18.33
CA PRO A 31 -1.74 -14.92 -17.49
C PRO A 31 -0.46 -15.27 -16.72
N ASP A 32 0.71 -14.97 -17.28
CA ASP A 32 2.01 -15.21 -16.63
C ASP A 32 2.45 -14.11 -15.64
N SER A 33 1.62 -13.10 -15.39
CA SER A 33 1.95 -12.05 -14.40
C SER A 33 1.97 -12.63 -12.98
N VAL A 34 2.85 -12.11 -12.14
CA VAL A 34 3.06 -12.61 -10.76
C VAL A 34 2.68 -11.55 -9.74
N THR A 35 2.05 -11.98 -8.64
CA THR A 35 1.68 -11.09 -7.54
C THR A 35 2.81 -10.85 -6.55
N HIS A 36 3.34 -9.63 -6.56
CA HIS A 36 4.29 -9.11 -5.57
C HIS A 36 3.69 -8.10 -4.60
N GLN A 37 2.56 -7.48 -4.95
CA GLN A 37 1.80 -6.64 -4.03
C GLN A 37 0.29 -6.91 -4.07
N THR A 38 -0.39 -6.65 -2.95
CA THR A 38 -1.84 -6.79 -2.79
C THR A 38 -2.51 -5.54 -2.21
N ALA A 39 -1.75 -4.47 -1.99
CA ALA A 39 -2.22 -3.24 -1.37
C ALA A 39 -3.14 -2.43 -2.30
N PHE A 40 -2.83 -2.42 -3.60
CA PHE A 40 -3.50 -1.57 -4.58
C PHE A 40 -3.99 -2.39 -5.76
N ASP A 41 -5.24 -2.16 -6.14
CA ASP A 41 -5.76 -2.66 -7.41
C ASP A 41 -5.50 -1.63 -8.51
N LEU A 42 -4.36 -1.77 -9.18
CA LEU A 42 -3.94 -0.81 -10.19
C LEU A 42 -4.90 -0.76 -11.40
N ASN A 43 -5.79 -1.74 -11.62
CA ASN A 43 -6.82 -1.66 -12.66
C ASN A 43 -7.76 -0.46 -12.48
N GLN A 44 -7.92 0.05 -11.25
CA GLN A 44 -8.71 1.25 -10.98
C GLN A 44 -8.19 2.51 -11.67
N VAL A 45 -6.90 2.54 -12.04
CA VAL A 45 -6.26 3.64 -12.78
C VAL A 45 -5.92 3.27 -14.23
N LEU A 46 -6.33 2.10 -14.73
CA LEU A 46 -6.13 1.71 -16.13
C LEU A 46 -7.36 1.98 -16.97
N ASP A 47 -7.16 2.01 -18.28
CA ASP A 47 -8.20 2.13 -19.30
C ASP A 47 -8.11 0.92 -20.25
N ARG A 48 -8.45 -0.25 -19.71
CA ARG A 48 -8.33 -1.57 -20.38
C ARG A 48 -9.11 -1.62 -21.70
N ASP A 49 -10.29 -0.99 -21.71
CA ASP A 49 -11.17 -0.94 -22.87
C ASP A 49 -10.80 0.18 -23.86
N TYR A 50 -9.74 0.95 -23.57
CA TYR A 50 -9.31 2.11 -24.36
C TYR A 50 -10.45 3.12 -24.59
N GLU A 51 -11.28 3.36 -23.57
CA GLU A 51 -12.36 4.35 -23.62
C GLU A 51 -11.80 5.77 -23.76
N PHE A 52 -10.69 6.08 -23.07
CA PHE A 52 -10.06 7.40 -23.05
C PHE A 52 -8.86 7.49 -23.99
N LEU A 53 -8.07 6.43 -24.07
CA LEU A 53 -6.87 6.34 -24.88
C LEU A 53 -7.19 5.94 -26.32
N PHE A 54 -6.53 6.61 -27.25
CA PHE A 54 -6.56 6.29 -28.67
C PHE A 54 -5.45 5.31 -29.04
N SER A 55 -4.24 5.55 -28.53
CA SER A 55 -3.07 4.72 -28.84
C SER A 55 -2.03 4.72 -27.72
N THR A 56 -1.15 3.72 -27.79
CA THR A 56 0.02 3.49 -26.93
C THR A 56 1.06 2.73 -27.76
N ASN A 57 2.28 2.55 -27.25
CA ASN A 57 3.30 1.71 -27.90
C ASN A 57 2.92 0.21 -27.86
N ASP A 58 3.85 -0.65 -28.27
CA ASP A 58 3.60 -2.09 -28.38
C ASP A 58 3.53 -2.80 -27.02
N ASP A 59 4.02 -2.17 -25.95
CA ASP A 59 4.04 -2.76 -24.60
C ASP A 59 2.66 -2.73 -23.92
N GLY A 60 1.75 -1.84 -24.34
CA GLY A 60 0.44 -1.70 -23.70
C GLY A 60 0.55 -1.32 -22.22
N TRP A 61 -0.39 -1.82 -21.41
CA TRP A 61 -0.40 -1.58 -19.96
C TRP A 61 0.72 -2.35 -19.25
N LEU A 62 1.56 -1.64 -18.49
CA LEU A 62 2.72 -2.22 -17.79
C LEU A 62 2.42 -2.68 -16.36
N VAL A 63 1.19 -2.49 -15.88
CA VAL A 63 0.79 -2.70 -14.48
C VAL A 63 -0.58 -3.38 -14.38
N GLY A 64 -0.98 -3.78 -13.17
CA GLY A 64 -2.32 -4.28 -12.89
C GLY A 64 -2.62 -5.62 -13.57
N GLY A 65 -1.60 -6.46 -13.75
CA GLY A 65 -1.69 -7.69 -14.53
C GLY A 65 -0.99 -7.63 -15.88
N GLY A 66 -0.55 -6.46 -16.35
CA GLY A 66 0.05 -6.34 -17.68
C GLY A 66 -1.00 -6.46 -18.79
N GLU A 67 -0.59 -6.42 -20.05
CA GLU A 67 -1.45 -6.50 -21.22
C GLU A 67 -1.84 -7.96 -21.54
N PRO A 68 -3.14 -8.34 -21.57
CA PRO A 68 -3.56 -9.72 -21.79
C PRO A 68 -3.29 -10.24 -23.20
N GLY A 69 -3.21 -9.34 -24.19
CA GLY A 69 -3.02 -9.68 -25.60
C GLY A 69 -4.25 -10.34 -26.26
N PRO A 70 -4.08 -10.90 -27.48
CA PRO A 70 -5.19 -11.44 -28.25
C PRO A 70 -5.71 -12.78 -27.69
N PRO A 71 -7.01 -13.08 -27.80
CA PRO A 71 -8.04 -12.29 -28.49
C PRO A 71 -8.69 -11.18 -27.65
N THR A 72 -8.31 -11.04 -26.37
CA THR A 72 -8.91 -10.06 -25.45
C THR A 72 -8.62 -8.63 -25.89
N THR A 73 -7.39 -8.36 -26.33
CA THR A 73 -6.99 -7.07 -26.90
C THR A 73 -6.27 -7.27 -28.23
N TYR A 74 -6.17 -6.20 -29.02
CA TYR A 74 -5.44 -6.19 -30.29
C TYR A 74 -3.94 -5.87 -30.12
N LYS A 75 -3.48 -5.72 -28.87
CA LYS A 75 -2.07 -5.46 -28.52
C LYS A 75 -1.33 -6.77 -28.28
N LEU A 76 0.00 -6.74 -28.32
CA LEU A 76 0.79 -7.90 -27.93
C LEU A 76 0.67 -8.08 -26.42
N ALA A 77 0.61 -9.33 -25.98
CA ALA A 77 0.60 -9.64 -24.56
C ALA A 77 1.93 -9.18 -23.95
N ALA A 78 1.88 -8.48 -22.82
CA ALA A 78 3.04 -8.00 -22.07
C ALA A 78 2.85 -8.28 -20.59
N LYS A 79 3.87 -8.85 -19.93
CA LYS A 79 3.79 -9.15 -18.49
C LYS A 79 3.75 -7.87 -17.67
N ASP A 80 3.14 -7.97 -16.48
CA ASP A 80 3.19 -6.90 -15.50
C ASP A 80 4.64 -6.67 -15.06
N SER A 81 5.17 -5.51 -15.45
CA SER A 81 6.52 -5.06 -15.08
C SER A 81 6.45 -3.93 -14.06
N ALA A 82 5.35 -3.76 -13.32
CA ALA A 82 5.17 -2.61 -12.44
C ALA A 82 6.24 -2.57 -11.35
N HIS A 83 6.95 -1.44 -11.26
CA HIS A 83 8.00 -1.24 -10.28
C HIS A 83 8.22 0.22 -9.96
N VAL A 84 8.74 0.48 -8.77
CA VAL A 84 9.29 1.78 -8.38
C VAL A 84 10.80 1.63 -8.29
N GLU A 85 11.54 2.21 -9.23
CA GLU A 85 13.00 2.26 -9.14
C GLU A 85 13.41 3.20 -7.98
N ILE A 86 14.20 2.70 -7.02
CA ILE A 86 14.75 3.52 -5.93
C ILE A 86 16.21 3.88 -6.23
N MET A 87 16.99 2.90 -6.71
CA MET A 87 18.36 3.15 -7.14
C MET A 87 18.70 2.23 -8.31
N ARG A 88 19.09 2.83 -9.44
CA ARG A 88 19.66 2.08 -10.55
C ARG A 88 21.11 1.72 -10.26
N ILE A 89 21.40 0.43 -10.31
CA ILE A 89 22.73 -0.13 -10.07
C ILE A 89 23.61 0.02 -11.30
N GLY A 90 23.00 -0.01 -12.49
CA GLY A 90 23.70 -0.02 -13.76
C GLY A 90 24.06 -1.44 -14.15
N THR A 91 25.31 -1.66 -14.55
CA THR A 91 25.79 -3.00 -14.90
C THR A 91 26.28 -3.73 -13.66
N TYR A 92 26.28 -5.07 -13.63
CA TYR A 92 26.97 -5.81 -12.55
C TYR A 92 28.50 -5.77 -12.65
N ARG A 93 29.05 -4.80 -13.38
CA ARG A 93 30.45 -4.68 -13.73
C ARG A 93 31.00 -3.32 -13.32
N LYS A 94 31.90 -3.34 -12.33
CA LYS A 94 32.52 -2.13 -11.80
C LYS A 94 33.29 -1.33 -12.85
N ASP A 95 33.94 -2.01 -13.79
CA ASP A 95 34.68 -1.39 -14.89
C ASP A 95 33.78 -0.70 -15.92
N TRP A 96 32.48 -1.02 -15.94
CA TRP A 96 31.46 -0.42 -16.80
C TRP A 96 30.52 0.52 -16.03
N GLY A 97 30.86 0.83 -14.78
CA GLY A 97 30.14 1.81 -13.99
C GLY A 97 28.85 1.33 -13.33
N GLY A 98 28.80 0.06 -12.91
CA GLY A 98 27.81 -0.36 -11.92
C GLY A 98 28.38 -1.18 -10.77
N VAL A 99 27.52 -1.85 -10.00
CA VAL A 99 27.90 -2.53 -8.75
C VAL A 99 27.82 -4.05 -8.93
N PRO A 100 28.87 -4.84 -8.58
CA PRO A 100 28.81 -6.29 -8.63
C PRO A 100 27.67 -6.88 -7.79
N LEU A 101 27.07 -7.97 -8.27
CA LEU A 101 25.93 -8.63 -7.60
C LEU A 101 26.27 -9.03 -6.16
N GLU A 102 27.46 -9.60 -5.94
CA GLU A 102 27.92 -10.07 -4.64
C GLU A 102 28.10 -8.91 -3.65
N GLU A 103 28.55 -7.75 -4.14
CA GLU A 103 28.68 -6.54 -3.32
C GLU A 103 27.30 -6.02 -2.90
N ILE A 104 26.32 -6.02 -3.80
CA ILE A 104 24.93 -5.62 -3.50
C ILE A 104 24.34 -6.56 -2.45
N VAL A 105 24.39 -7.87 -2.69
CA VAL A 105 23.82 -8.87 -1.77
C VAL A 105 24.49 -8.80 -0.41
N SER A 106 25.83 -8.70 -0.37
CA SER A 106 26.57 -8.59 0.89
C SER A 106 26.17 -7.34 1.69
N VAL A 107 26.02 -6.18 1.04
CA VAL A 107 25.62 -4.94 1.70
C VAL A 107 24.18 -5.00 2.19
N MET A 108 23.28 -5.56 1.39
CA MET A 108 21.87 -5.67 1.75
C MET A 108 21.64 -6.67 2.90
N GLN A 109 22.51 -7.67 3.04
CA GLN A 109 22.44 -8.67 4.11
C GLN A 109 23.25 -8.32 5.37
N SER A 110 24.19 -7.36 5.31
CA SER A 110 25.06 -7.03 6.44
C SER A 110 24.35 -6.28 7.59
N GLY A 111 23.15 -5.77 7.35
CA GLY A 111 22.44 -4.88 8.28
C GLY A 111 22.91 -3.43 8.22
N GLU A 112 23.81 -3.09 7.30
CA GLU A 112 24.27 -1.70 7.09
C GLU A 112 23.23 -0.81 6.43
N ILE A 113 22.29 -1.41 5.69
CA ILE A 113 21.08 -0.73 5.22
C ILE A 113 19.93 -1.07 6.17
N LEU A 114 19.32 -0.05 6.75
CA LEU A 114 18.09 -0.17 7.52
C LEU A 114 16.91 -0.23 6.55
N ILE A 115 16.33 -1.41 6.38
CA ILE A 115 15.18 -1.67 5.50
C ILE A 115 13.91 -1.66 6.36
N PRO A 116 13.06 -0.63 6.26
CA PRO A 116 11.79 -0.61 6.96
C PRO A 116 10.79 -1.59 6.34
N GLN A 117 9.70 -1.85 7.05
CA GLN A 117 8.47 -2.33 6.46
C GLN A 117 7.99 -1.27 5.46
N ILE A 118 7.92 -1.64 4.19
CA ILE A 118 7.48 -0.73 3.14
C ILE A 118 5.97 -0.60 3.19
N GLU A 119 5.52 0.55 3.69
CA GLU A 119 4.16 1.03 3.57
C GLU A 119 4.17 2.19 2.58
N ALA A 120 3.45 2.03 1.48
CA ALA A 120 3.39 3.00 0.41
C ALA A 120 1.96 3.50 0.23
N LEU A 121 1.82 4.67 -0.37
CA LEU A 121 0.55 5.25 -0.78
C LEU A 121 0.75 5.98 -2.11
N PRO A 122 0.08 5.56 -3.20
CA PRO A 122 0.04 6.35 -4.41
C PRO A 122 -0.48 7.77 -4.15
N THR A 123 0.20 8.78 -4.68
CA THR A 123 -0.13 10.20 -4.44
C THR A 123 -0.81 10.85 -5.62
N ALA A 124 -0.54 10.40 -6.85
CA ALA A 124 -1.13 10.93 -8.07
C ALA A 124 -0.92 9.98 -9.27
N VAL A 125 -1.71 10.17 -10.33
CA VAL A 125 -1.37 9.70 -11.68
C VAL A 125 -1.09 10.92 -12.57
N VAL A 126 0.05 10.91 -13.27
CA VAL A 126 0.50 12.06 -14.06
C VAL A 126 0.94 11.65 -15.46
N ALA A 127 0.85 12.57 -16.42
CA ALA A 127 1.56 12.48 -17.69
C ALA A 127 2.94 13.14 -17.54
N ASN A 128 3.98 12.45 -17.97
CA ASN A 128 5.33 12.99 -18.03
C ASN A 128 5.47 14.01 -19.19
N PRO A 129 6.59 14.73 -19.34
CA PRO A 129 6.75 15.76 -20.36
C PRO A 129 7.08 15.22 -21.77
N ASP A 130 7.16 13.90 -21.97
CA ASP A 130 7.42 13.33 -23.29
C ASP A 130 6.25 13.56 -24.24
N ASN A 131 6.51 13.44 -25.55
CA ASN A 131 5.47 13.52 -26.57
C ASN A 131 5.56 12.33 -27.56
N PRO A 132 4.55 11.44 -27.60
CA PRO A 132 3.46 11.32 -26.62
C PRO A 132 3.98 10.94 -25.21
N PRO A 133 3.25 11.32 -24.14
CA PRO A 133 3.71 11.15 -22.76
C PRO A 133 3.73 9.70 -22.30
N GLU A 134 4.53 9.40 -21.28
CA GLU A 134 4.30 8.25 -20.41
C GLU A 134 3.34 8.64 -19.29
N LEU A 135 2.47 7.71 -18.88
CA LEU A 135 1.62 7.85 -17.71
C LEU A 135 2.31 7.19 -16.52
N GLU A 136 2.36 7.86 -15.40
CA GLU A 136 3.09 7.45 -14.20
C GLU A 136 2.20 7.53 -12.96
N ILE A 137 2.25 6.51 -12.11
CA ILE A 137 1.71 6.58 -10.74
C ILE A 137 2.84 7.08 -9.82
N ARG A 138 2.56 8.07 -8.99
CA ARG A 138 3.54 8.74 -8.12
C ARG A 138 3.44 8.24 -6.68
N PHE A 139 4.58 8.25 -5.99
CA PHE A 139 4.72 7.94 -4.57
C PHE A 139 5.52 9.07 -3.90
N ASP A 140 4.94 10.26 -3.93
CA ASP A 140 5.58 11.46 -3.39
C ASP A 140 5.64 11.40 -1.85
N MET A 141 6.67 12.02 -1.28
CA MET A 141 6.77 12.17 0.17
C MET A 141 5.94 13.38 0.61
N GLU A 142 4.99 13.18 1.53
CA GLU A 142 4.07 14.24 1.98
C GLU A 142 4.07 14.39 3.51
N PRO A 143 4.37 15.57 4.09
CA PRO A 143 4.79 16.79 3.40
C PRO A 143 6.16 16.63 2.74
N GLU A 144 6.38 17.40 1.68
CA GLU A 144 7.62 17.37 0.89
C GLU A 144 8.87 17.71 1.72
N ILE A 145 8.71 18.62 2.69
CA ILE A 145 9.73 18.99 3.67
C ILE A 145 9.16 18.70 5.07
N PRO A 146 9.64 17.65 5.74
CA PRO A 146 9.22 17.30 7.10
C PRO A 146 9.67 18.36 8.11
N ASN A 147 8.97 18.46 9.24
CA ASN A 147 9.50 19.21 10.38
C ASN A 147 10.57 18.38 11.08
N PHE A 148 11.83 18.61 10.72
CA PHE A 148 12.97 17.85 11.26
C PHE A 148 13.26 18.11 12.75
N GLU A 149 12.72 19.19 13.32
CA GLU A 149 12.97 19.56 14.71
C GLU A 149 11.89 19.05 15.67
N ASP A 150 10.72 18.68 15.15
CA ASP A 150 9.60 18.17 15.95
C ASP A 150 9.50 16.64 15.86
N LEU A 151 10.09 15.95 16.84
CA LEU A 151 9.99 14.49 16.95
C LEU A 151 8.56 14.01 17.29
N ASN A 152 7.64 14.90 17.68
CA ASN A 152 6.25 14.52 17.92
C ASN A 152 5.42 14.55 16.63
N ALA A 153 5.86 15.30 15.61
CA ALA A 153 5.20 15.33 14.32
C ALA A 153 5.11 13.91 13.69
N PRO A 154 4.03 13.59 12.97
CA PRO A 154 3.94 12.32 12.25
C PRO A 154 5.06 12.21 11.22
N LEU A 155 5.51 10.98 10.95
CA LEU A 155 6.42 10.76 9.83
C LEU A 155 5.70 11.09 8.52
N PRO A 156 6.40 11.66 7.52
CA PRO A 156 5.80 11.94 6.22
C PRO A 156 5.28 10.67 5.55
N THR A 157 4.19 10.73 4.80
CA THR A 157 3.77 9.66 3.89
C THR A 157 4.91 9.29 2.95
N ASN A 158 5.09 8.00 2.65
CA ASN A 158 6.12 7.45 1.76
C ASN A 158 7.57 7.77 2.14
N TRP A 159 7.84 8.18 3.39
CA TRP A 159 9.20 8.49 3.87
C TRP A 159 10.21 7.37 3.62
N GLN A 160 9.76 6.11 3.64
CA GLN A 160 10.58 4.90 3.47
C GLN A 160 11.36 4.92 2.16
N LEU A 161 10.76 5.44 1.08
CA LEU A 161 11.39 5.46 -0.24
C LEU A 161 12.59 6.40 -0.27
N ARG A 162 12.44 7.62 0.27
CA ARG A 162 13.53 8.59 0.38
C ARG A 162 14.59 8.15 1.38
N PHE A 163 14.17 7.54 2.49
CA PHE A 163 15.07 6.98 3.49
C PHE A 163 15.98 5.91 2.91
N LEU A 164 15.43 4.97 2.14
CA LEU A 164 16.20 3.93 1.46
C LEU A 164 17.09 4.50 0.35
N HIS A 165 16.54 5.35 -0.52
CA HIS A 165 17.31 6.05 -1.54
C HIS A 165 18.55 6.71 -0.94
N ASN A 166 18.38 7.43 0.17
CA ASN A 166 19.48 8.14 0.81
C ASN A 166 20.55 7.21 1.38
N GLN A 167 20.15 6.12 2.03
CA GLN A 167 21.09 5.10 2.51
C GLN A 167 21.84 4.45 1.34
N PHE A 168 21.14 4.09 0.27
CA PHE A 168 21.74 3.48 -0.91
C PHE A 168 22.77 4.39 -1.58
N PHE A 169 22.45 5.67 -1.81
CA PHE A 169 23.37 6.63 -2.43
C PHE A 169 24.56 7.00 -1.54
N LYS A 170 24.43 6.86 -0.20
CA LYS A 170 25.56 7.01 0.73
C LYS A 170 26.44 5.77 0.77
N LYS A 171 25.85 4.58 0.62
CA LYS A 171 26.53 3.29 0.76
C LYS A 171 27.19 2.84 -0.54
N PHE A 172 26.44 2.83 -1.64
CA PHE A 172 26.95 2.45 -2.94
C PHE A 172 27.63 3.67 -3.57
N ILE A 173 28.94 3.57 -3.69
CA ILE A 173 29.72 4.46 -4.54
C ILE A 173 29.45 3.94 -5.96
N PHE A 174 29.00 4.79 -6.90
CA PHE A 174 28.72 4.44 -8.32
C PHE A 174 27.32 3.92 -8.74
N PRO A 175 26.18 4.25 -8.11
CA PRO A 175 24.91 3.92 -8.76
C PRO A 175 24.80 4.68 -10.08
N SER A 176 24.48 3.97 -11.16
CA SER A 176 24.22 4.57 -12.46
C SER A 176 23.13 5.62 -12.29
N ARG A 177 23.46 6.85 -12.67
CA ARG A 177 22.86 8.10 -12.17
C ARG A 177 21.52 8.44 -12.80
N PHE A 178 20.56 7.55 -12.66
CA PHE A 178 19.22 7.80 -13.14
C PHE A 178 18.19 7.35 -12.12
N CYS A 179 17.72 8.30 -11.31
CA CYS A 179 16.35 8.29 -10.81
C CYS A 179 15.83 9.75 -10.77
N PRO A 180 15.70 10.43 -11.92
CA PRO A 180 15.27 11.83 -11.92
C PRO A 180 13.80 11.93 -11.49
N GLY A 181 13.57 12.70 -10.41
CA GLY A 181 12.25 13.10 -9.95
C GLY A 181 11.69 12.18 -8.86
N ALA A 182 10.48 12.48 -8.39
CA ALA A 182 9.87 11.66 -7.35
C ALA A 182 9.64 10.21 -7.80
N PHE A 183 9.57 9.33 -6.81
CA PHE A 183 9.33 7.92 -6.98
C PHE A 183 8.04 7.66 -7.76
N HIS A 184 8.14 6.83 -8.78
CA HIS A 184 7.03 6.53 -9.66
C HIS A 184 7.12 5.12 -10.23
N SER A 185 6.00 4.62 -10.73
CA SER A 185 5.94 3.47 -11.64
C SER A 185 5.31 3.93 -12.94
N THR A 186 5.94 3.62 -14.07
CA THR A 186 5.32 3.83 -15.39
C THR A 186 4.13 2.87 -15.51
N ILE A 187 2.97 3.42 -15.86
CA ILE A 187 1.72 2.70 -16.08
C ILE A 187 1.58 2.32 -17.56
N LEU A 188 1.88 3.28 -18.43
CA LEU A 188 1.68 3.21 -19.87
C LEU A 188 2.70 4.10 -20.58
N ARG A 189 3.19 3.69 -21.74
CA ARG A 189 4.12 4.49 -22.56
C ARG A 189 3.43 5.05 -23.79
N LYS A 190 3.86 6.23 -24.24
CA LYS A 190 3.40 6.85 -25.49
C LYS A 190 1.88 7.00 -25.59
N ALA A 191 1.28 7.49 -24.51
CA ALA A 191 -0.16 7.63 -24.34
C ALA A 191 -0.73 8.74 -25.22
N GLU A 192 -1.52 8.38 -26.22
CA GLU A 192 -2.32 9.33 -27.01
C GLU A 192 -3.77 9.24 -26.58
N PHE A 193 -4.36 10.37 -26.18
CA PHE A 193 -5.77 10.44 -25.80
C PHE A 193 -6.66 10.68 -27.02
N ARG A 194 -7.88 10.15 -27.00
CA ARG A 194 -8.87 10.36 -28.08
C ARG A 194 -9.21 11.83 -28.28
N SER A 195 -9.25 12.60 -27.20
CA SER A 195 -9.34 14.06 -27.21
C SER A 195 -8.86 14.62 -25.86
N GLU A 196 -8.68 15.93 -25.78
CA GLU A 196 -8.36 16.60 -24.51
C GLU A 196 -9.49 16.42 -23.47
N GLU A 197 -10.74 16.24 -23.89
CA GLU A 197 -11.85 15.91 -22.97
C GLU A 197 -11.69 14.52 -22.37
N HIS A 198 -11.34 13.52 -23.19
CA HIS A 198 -11.08 12.15 -22.71
C HIS A 198 -9.88 12.13 -21.76
N ARG A 199 -8.84 12.93 -22.04
CA ARG A 199 -7.71 13.11 -21.13
C ARG A 199 -8.15 13.62 -19.76
N LYS A 200 -8.99 14.66 -19.71
CA LYS A 200 -9.51 15.19 -18.44
C LYS A 200 -10.33 14.14 -17.68
N LYS A 201 -11.22 13.41 -18.37
CA LYS A 201 -12.04 12.34 -17.77
C LYS A 201 -11.17 11.21 -17.21
N TYR A 202 -10.14 10.80 -17.95
CA TYR A 202 -9.18 9.79 -17.49
C TYR A 202 -8.48 10.20 -16.19
N PHE A 203 -7.96 11.43 -16.12
CA PHE A 203 -7.30 11.90 -14.88
C PHE A 203 -8.28 12.07 -13.73
N ALA A 204 -9.51 12.52 -13.97
CA ALA A 204 -10.55 12.57 -12.93
C ALA A 204 -10.90 11.18 -12.38
N LYS A 205 -10.97 10.16 -13.25
CA LYS A 205 -11.09 8.75 -12.83
C LYS A 205 -9.92 8.33 -11.94
N CYS A 206 -8.69 8.64 -12.36
CA CYS A 206 -7.50 8.30 -11.59
C CYS A 206 -7.49 9.00 -10.22
N ASP A 207 -7.82 10.29 -10.15
CA ASP A 207 -7.89 11.05 -8.91
C ASP A 207 -8.92 10.45 -7.93
N THR A 208 -10.05 9.95 -8.45
CA THR A 208 -11.04 9.24 -7.64
C THR A 208 -10.45 7.98 -6.99
N ALA A 209 -9.72 7.15 -7.75
CA ALA A 209 -9.06 5.96 -7.22
C ALA A 209 -7.99 6.31 -6.17
N ILE A 210 -7.16 7.33 -6.44
CA ILE A 210 -6.15 7.83 -5.50
C ILE A 210 -6.80 8.31 -4.21
N ALA A 211 -7.92 9.03 -4.28
CA ALA A 211 -8.64 9.52 -3.11
C ALA A 211 -9.18 8.37 -2.24
N GLU A 212 -9.71 7.31 -2.84
CA GLU A 212 -10.14 6.11 -2.11
C GLU A 212 -8.96 5.41 -1.41
N TRP A 213 -7.83 5.22 -2.09
CA TRP A 213 -6.63 4.65 -1.44
C TRP A 213 -6.12 5.54 -0.31
N ARG A 214 -6.23 6.87 -0.44
CA ARG A 214 -5.86 7.82 0.61
C ARG A 214 -6.66 7.64 1.89
N LYS A 215 -7.93 7.22 1.80
CA LYS A 215 -8.77 6.93 2.98
C LYS A 215 -8.24 5.73 3.78
N ALA A 216 -7.65 4.75 3.11
CA ALA A 216 -7.00 3.61 3.75
C ALA A 216 -5.61 3.97 4.31
N GLY A 217 -5.02 5.09 3.89
CA GLY A 217 -3.68 5.50 4.28
C GLY A 217 -2.58 4.63 3.66
N PRO A 218 -1.31 4.80 4.08
CA PRO A 218 -0.21 3.95 3.66
C PRO A 218 -0.47 2.48 3.97
N GLN A 219 -0.26 1.61 2.98
CA GLN A 219 -0.51 0.18 3.08
C GLN A 219 0.78 -0.61 2.85
N PRO A 220 0.99 -1.72 3.58
CA PRO A 220 2.07 -2.63 3.29
C PRO A 220 1.85 -3.25 1.91
N LEU A 221 2.82 -3.14 1.01
CA LEU A 221 2.70 -3.70 -0.34
C LEU A 221 2.41 -5.21 -0.34
N ASN A 222 3.01 -5.94 0.60
CA ASN A 222 2.89 -7.38 0.72
C ASN A 222 2.60 -7.79 2.17
N THR A 223 1.63 -8.69 2.35
CA THR A 223 1.16 -9.16 3.66
C THR A 223 1.52 -10.61 3.95
N ILE A 224 2.21 -11.29 3.04
CA ILE A 224 2.62 -12.69 3.18
C ILE A 224 4.15 -12.84 3.18
N PRO A 225 4.72 -13.75 3.98
CA PRO A 225 6.17 -13.98 3.97
C PRO A 225 6.66 -14.42 2.59
N ARG A 226 7.91 -14.06 2.25
CA ARG A 226 8.55 -14.40 0.97
C ARG A 226 9.92 -15.01 1.15
N SER A 227 10.29 -15.90 0.23
CA SER A 227 11.62 -16.49 0.13
C SER A 227 12.64 -15.44 -0.35
N LEU A 228 13.93 -15.81 -0.38
CA LEU A 228 14.98 -14.94 -0.94
C LEU A 228 14.77 -14.68 -2.44
N THR A 229 14.14 -15.59 -3.18
CA THR A 229 13.82 -15.42 -4.61
C THR A 229 12.50 -14.68 -4.83
N GLY A 230 11.78 -14.34 -3.75
CA GLY A 230 10.49 -13.64 -3.83
C GLY A 230 9.25 -14.51 -3.81
N GLU A 231 9.42 -15.82 -3.86
CA GLU A 231 8.29 -16.75 -3.87
C GLU A 231 7.52 -16.64 -2.55
N PRO A 232 6.17 -16.60 -2.60
CA PRO A 232 5.36 -16.71 -1.40
C PRO A 232 5.74 -17.95 -0.59
N LEU A 233 6.05 -17.76 0.68
CA LEU A 233 6.18 -18.89 1.60
C LEU A 233 4.78 -19.26 2.05
N GLU A 234 4.37 -20.50 1.78
CA GLU A 234 3.11 -21.01 2.30
C GLU A 234 3.06 -20.80 3.81
N ARG A 235 1.98 -20.19 4.30
CA ARG A 235 1.75 -20.08 5.73
C ARG A 235 1.63 -21.52 6.24
N PRO A 236 2.48 -21.96 7.20
CA PRO A 236 2.39 -23.32 7.70
C PRO A 236 0.97 -23.57 8.20
N THR A 237 0.37 -24.69 7.80
CA THR A 237 -0.99 -25.05 8.22
C THR A 237 -1.03 -25.19 9.74
N LEU A 238 -2.21 -25.03 10.35
CA LEU A 238 -2.36 -25.23 11.79
C LEU A 238 -1.87 -26.62 12.23
N GLU A 239 -2.03 -27.62 11.37
CA GLU A 239 -1.52 -28.98 11.55
C GLU A 239 0.01 -29.04 11.53
N GLN A 240 0.67 -28.32 10.61
CA GLN A 240 2.13 -28.20 10.57
C GLN A 240 2.69 -27.44 11.79
N LEU A 241 1.95 -26.45 12.29
CA LEU A 241 2.31 -25.74 13.51
C LEU A 241 2.11 -26.60 14.76
N ALA A 242 1.07 -27.45 14.78
CA ALA A 242 0.79 -28.38 15.87
C ALA A 242 1.83 -29.52 15.92
N SER A 243 2.24 -30.08 14.78
CA SER A 243 3.26 -31.13 14.74
C SER A 243 4.65 -30.61 15.13
N LYS A 244 4.98 -29.36 14.78
CA LYS A 244 6.24 -28.74 15.22
C LYS A 244 6.29 -28.46 16.73
N LYS A 245 5.14 -28.32 17.38
CA LYS A 245 5.04 -28.22 18.84
C LYS A 245 5.23 -29.58 19.53
N SER A 246 4.82 -30.68 18.90
CA SER A 246 5.04 -32.03 19.47
C SER A 246 6.49 -32.51 19.36
N ASP A 247 7.28 -31.97 18.43
CA ASP A 247 8.71 -32.25 18.28
C ASP A 247 9.59 -31.46 19.27
N LEU A 248 9.02 -30.51 20.00
CA LEU A 248 9.64 -29.94 21.20
C LEU A 248 9.38 -30.90 22.37
N SER A 249 10.02 -32.08 22.34
CA SER A 249 10.11 -32.90 23.54
C SER A 249 10.89 -32.09 24.59
N TYR A 250 10.22 -31.76 25.70
CA TYR A 250 10.93 -31.35 26.89
C TYR A 250 11.93 -32.47 27.24
N PRO A 251 13.17 -32.15 27.66
CA PRO A 251 14.08 -33.18 28.16
C PRO A 251 13.35 -34.00 29.23
N ASP A 252 13.37 -35.32 29.10
CA ASP A 252 12.76 -36.22 30.09
C ASP A 252 13.27 -35.86 31.48
N ASP A 253 12.45 -36.06 32.52
CA ASP A 253 12.78 -35.74 33.91
C ASP A 253 14.11 -36.40 34.38
N GLU A 254 14.56 -37.49 33.73
CA GLU A 254 15.89 -38.09 33.93
C GLU A 254 17.05 -37.18 33.46
N GLN A 255 16.88 -36.41 32.39
CA GLN A 255 17.88 -35.46 31.89
C GLN A 255 17.89 -34.16 32.70
N ILE A 256 16.77 -33.83 33.36
CA ILE A 256 16.68 -32.72 34.33
C ILE A 256 17.36 -33.14 35.65
N ALA A 257 17.21 -34.39 36.08
CA ALA A 257 17.87 -34.91 37.29
C ALA A 257 19.41 -34.93 37.19
N GLU A 258 20.00 -35.24 36.02
CA GLU A 258 21.46 -35.14 35.83
C GLU A 258 21.99 -33.69 35.79
N ALA A 259 21.12 -32.72 35.48
CA ALA A 259 21.48 -31.29 35.50
C ALA A 259 21.34 -30.65 36.89
N GLU A 260 20.50 -31.22 37.77
CA GLU A 260 20.30 -30.75 39.14
C GLU A 260 21.28 -31.34 40.16
N GLU A 261 21.99 -32.43 39.85
CA GLU A 261 23.05 -33.02 40.72
C GLU A 261 24.36 -32.20 40.78
N LYS A 262 24.34 -30.94 40.29
CA LYS A 262 25.50 -30.02 40.32
C LYS A 262 25.24 -28.68 41.02
N LYS A 263 24.17 -28.54 41.79
CA LYS A 263 23.90 -27.30 42.54
C LYS A 263 23.45 -27.57 43.98
N ASP A 264 24.40 -28.02 44.80
CA ASP A 264 24.31 -27.87 46.25
C ASP A 264 25.01 -26.57 46.66
N ASP A 265 24.21 -25.54 46.94
CA ASP A 265 24.30 -24.59 48.05
C ASP A 265 23.57 -23.29 47.65
N GLU A 266 22.30 -23.20 48.03
CA GLU A 266 21.76 -22.05 48.77
C GLU A 266 20.27 -22.25 49.06
N SER A 267 19.94 -22.13 50.34
CA SER A 267 18.62 -22.31 50.92
C SER A 267 17.63 -21.20 50.52
N PHE A 268 16.46 -21.56 49.98
CA PHE A 268 15.28 -20.69 50.01
C PHE A 268 14.00 -21.47 50.32
N ALA A 269 13.20 -20.89 51.22
CA ALA A 269 11.97 -21.44 51.80
C ALA A 269 10.78 -21.40 50.81
N PRO A 270 9.71 -22.18 51.04
CA PRO A 270 8.68 -22.42 50.03
C PRO A 270 7.58 -21.34 50.07
N ASN A 271 7.07 -20.97 48.90
CA ASN A 271 5.79 -20.27 48.80
C ASN A 271 4.82 -21.11 47.98
N GLN A 272 3.76 -21.57 48.66
CA GLN A 272 2.65 -22.33 48.11
C GLN A 272 1.65 -21.38 47.43
N GLY A 273 1.06 -21.80 46.31
CA GLY A 273 -0.10 -21.11 45.74
C GLY A 273 -0.39 -21.43 44.28
N ALA A 274 -0.66 -22.69 43.94
CA ALA A 274 -1.20 -23.05 42.63
C ALA A 274 -2.74 -23.07 42.70
N THR A 275 -3.38 -22.06 42.12
CA THR A 275 -4.84 -22.02 41.93
C THR A 275 -5.20 -22.75 40.64
N ARG A 276 -5.98 -23.82 40.76
CA ARG A 276 -6.54 -24.59 39.65
C ARG A 276 -7.74 -23.83 39.09
N VAL A 277 -7.65 -23.36 37.84
CA VAL A 277 -8.77 -22.74 37.11
C VAL A 277 -9.68 -23.85 36.57
N THR A 278 -10.93 -23.87 37.00
CA THR A 278 -12.01 -24.68 36.39
C THR A 278 -12.75 -23.85 35.35
N ASN A 279 -13.25 -24.53 34.32
CA ASN A 279 -14.00 -24.00 33.18
C ASN A 279 -14.92 -22.81 33.55
N LEU A 280 -14.71 -21.69 32.86
CA LEU A 280 -15.55 -20.49 32.94
C LEU A 280 -16.65 -20.62 31.87
N GLU A 281 -17.90 -20.84 32.28
CA GLU A 281 -19.04 -20.64 31.38
C GLU A 281 -19.34 -19.13 31.33
N VAL A 282 -19.14 -18.51 30.16
CA VAL A 282 -19.49 -17.11 29.92
C VAL A 282 -20.86 -17.07 29.23
N SER A 283 -21.88 -16.60 29.93
CA SER A 283 -23.18 -16.27 29.33
C SER A 283 -23.13 -14.85 28.75
N LEU A 284 -23.20 -14.70 27.43
CA LEU A 284 -23.32 -13.40 26.76
C LEU A 284 -24.79 -12.95 26.75
N ALA A 285 -25.07 -11.74 27.24
CA ALA A 285 -26.39 -11.13 27.15
C ALA A 285 -26.56 -10.45 25.79
N VAL A 286 -27.71 -10.67 25.14
CA VAL A 286 -28.13 -9.94 23.94
C VAL A 286 -29.17 -8.90 24.35
N THR A 287 -28.95 -7.65 23.99
CA THR A 287 -29.93 -6.58 24.20
C THR A 287 -30.25 -5.89 22.88
N GLU A 288 -31.52 -5.55 22.68
CA GLU A 288 -32.01 -4.90 21.48
C GLU A 288 -32.62 -3.55 21.86
N SER A 289 -32.28 -2.51 21.10
CA SER A 289 -32.95 -1.21 21.18
C SER A 289 -33.23 -0.66 19.78
N VAL A 290 -34.28 0.14 19.69
CA VAL A 290 -34.67 0.83 18.46
C VAL A 290 -34.67 2.32 18.78
N ALA A 291 -33.90 3.10 18.02
CA ALA A 291 -33.87 4.56 18.14
C ALA A 291 -35.09 5.19 17.45
N ASP A 292 -35.40 6.43 17.81
CA ASP A 292 -36.57 7.16 17.30
C ASP A 292 -36.53 7.41 15.79
N ASP A 293 -35.36 7.30 15.16
CA ASP A 293 -35.15 7.41 13.71
C ASP A 293 -35.29 6.08 12.95
N GLY A 294 -35.70 5.00 13.65
CA GLY A 294 -35.87 3.67 13.09
C GLY A 294 -34.60 2.83 13.05
N THR A 295 -33.47 3.35 13.53
CA THR A 295 -32.20 2.59 13.62
C THR A 295 -32.33 1.48 14.67
N CYS A 296 -32.02 0.24 14.27
CA CYS A 296 -31.97 -0.88 15.21
C CYS A 296 -30.53 -1.15 15.64
N VAL A 297 -30.35 -1.24 16.96
CA VAL A 297 -29.07 -1.54 17.61
C VAL A 297 -29.18 -2.87 18.32
N VAL A 298 -28.35 -3.83 17.92
CA VAL A 298 -28.24 -5.14 18.58
C VAL A 298 -26.88 -5.21 19.26
N ASN A 299 -26.87 -5.40 20.58
CA ASN A 299 -25.65 -5.58 21.36
C ASN A 299 -25.47 -7.06 21.69
N VAL A 300 -24.30 -7.60 21.36
CA VAL A 300 -23.89 -8.96 21.74
C VAL A 300 -22.60 -8.84 22.55
N GLY A 301 -22.72 -8.83 23.88
CA GLY A 301 -21.61 -8.40 24.74
C GLY A 301 -21.24 -6.95 24.48
N ASP A 302 -19.97 -6.68 24.16
CA ASP A 302 -19.44 -5.33 23.88
C ASP A 302 -19.47 -4.98 22.37
N VAL A 303 -19.99 -5.86 21.51
CA VAL A 303 -20.07 -5.61 20.07
C VAL A 303 -21.43 -5.01 19.73
N VAL A 304 -21.41 -3.82 19.16
CA VAL A 304 -22.60 -3.06 18.74
C VAL A 304 -22.78 -3.20 17.23
N PHE A 305 -23.92 -3.74 16.82
CA PHE A 305 -24.33 -3.78 15.41
C PHE A 305 -25.42 -2.73 15.17
N THR A 306 -25.18 -1.85 14.20
CA THR A 306 -26.13 -0.79 13.82
C THR A 306 -26.61 -1.05 12.40
N ALA A 307 -27.91 -1.28 12.23
CA ALA A 307 -28.54 -1.41 10.91
C ALA A 307 -29.39 -0.17 10.61
N TYR A 308 -29.18 0.42 9.44
CA TYR A 308 -29.90 1.62 8.99
C TYR A 308 -31.04 1.22 8.06
N GLY A 309 -32.26 1.67 8.38
CA GLY A 309 -33.47 1.46 7.59
C GLY A 309 -34.68 1.09 8.46
N GLU A 310 -35.89 1.41 8.00
CA GLU A 310 -37.13 1.07 8.68
C GLU A 310 -37.32 -0.45 8.72
N GLY A 311 -36.82 -1.09 9.77
CA GLY A 311 -36.87 -2.54 9.92
C GLY A 311 -36.93 -2.97 11.37
N LYS A 312 -37.91 -3.80 11.68
CA LYS A 312 -38.07 -4.43 13.00
C LYS A 312 -37.30 -5.75 12.99
N VAL A 313 -36.38 -5.95 13.94
CA VAL A 313 -35.75 -7.26 14.17
C VAL A 313 -36.84 -8.25 14.54
N VAL A 314 -36.97 -9.32 13.75
CA VAL A 314 -38.09 -10.27 13.86
C VAL A 314 -37.76 -11.40 14.84
N SER A 315 -36.50 -11.85 14.87
CA SER A 315 -35.99 -12.78 15.87
C SER A 315 -34.46 -12.80 15.88
N THR A 316 -33.89 -13.11 17.03
CA THR A 316 -32.45 -13.35 17.20
C THR A 316 -32.28 -14.78 17.72
N LYS A 317 -31.58 -15.63 16.96
CA LYS A 317 -31.27 -17.01 17.36
C LYS A 317 -29.77 -17.15 17.58
N MET A 318 -29.38 -17.58 18.77
CA MET A 318 -27.99 -17.84 19.13
C MET A 318 -27.73 -19.34 18.97
N GLU A 319 -26.89 -19.70 18.02
CA GLU A 319 -26.28 -21.03 17.92
C GLU A 319 -24.78 -20.88 18.17
N SER A 320 -24.10 -21.94 18.62
CA SER A 320 -22.84 -21.91 19.37
C SER A 320 -21.67 -21.11 18.78
N GLU A 321 -21.74 -20.65 17.53
CA GLU A 321 -20.72 -19.80 16.87
C GLU A 321 -21.29 -18.71 15.95
N SER A 322 -22.60 -18.45 15.96
CA SER A 322 -23.21 -17.47 15.05
C SER A 322 -24.47 -16.81 15.60
N VAL A 323 -24.64 -15.54 15.22
CA VAL A 323 -25.88 -14.79 15.43
C VAL A 323 -26.53 -14.56 14.07
N GLU A 324 -27.77 -15.04 13.93
CA GLU A 324 -28.61 -14.75 12.76
C GLU A 324 -29.56 -13.60 13.11
N VAL A 325 -29.55 -12.54 12.29
CA VAL A 325 -30.46 -11.40 12.40
C VAL A 325 -31.32 -11.35 11.13
N GLU A 326 -32.64 -11.49 11.30
CA GLU A 326 -33.60 -11.41 10.19
C GLU A 326 -34.08 -9.95 10.02
N LEU A 327 -33.76 -9.37 8.85
CA LEU A 327 -34.12 -8.01 8.44
C LEU A 327 -35.21 -8.06 7.35
N PRO A 328 -35.97 -6.97 7.11
CA PRO A 328 -37.05 -6.95 6.12
C PRO A 328 -36.63 -7.30 4.68
N TYR A 329 -35.34 -7.15 4.37
CA TYR A 329 -34.79 -7.33 3.02
C TYR A 329 -33.80 -8.51 2.92
N GLY A 330 -33.61 -9.29 3.99
CA GLY A 330 -32.70 -10.44 3.98
C GLY A 330 -32.24 -10.88 5.36
N ARG A 331 -31.41 -11.92 5.40
CA ARG A 331 -30.82 -12.46 6.63
C ARG A 331 -29.34 -12.11 6.72
N LEU A 332 -28.92 -11.56 7.85
CA LEU A 332 -27.53 -11.30 8.17
C LEU A 332 -27.00 -12.42 9.06
N PHE A 333 -25.93 -13.07 8.63
CA PHE A 333 -25.22 -14.08 9.41
C PHE A 333 -23.92 -13.50 9.94
N VAL A 334 -23.79 -13.41 11.25
CA VAL A 334 -22.54 -12.99 11.90
C VAL A 334 -21.89 -14.21 12.54
N ARG A 335 -20.74 -14.63 12.03
CA ARG A 335 -19.94 -15.71 12.62
C ARG A 335 -18.98 -15.12 13.65
N LEU A 336 -19.06 -15.58 14.89
CA LEU A 336 -18.20 -15.12 15.98
C LEU A 336 -16.91 -15.95 15.95
N THR A 337 -15.75 -15.30 15.83
CA THR A 337 -14.44 -15.96 15.92
C THR A 337 -13.84 -15.76 17.31
N GLU A 338 -13.10 -16.77 17.81
CA GLU A 338 -12.54 -16.80 19.18
C GLU A 338 -11.63 -15.60 19.52
N SER A 339 -11.12 -14.85 18.53
CA SER A 339 -10.27 -13.69 18.75
C SER A 339 -10.97 -12.50 19.43
N LEU A 340 -12.31 -12.48 19.46
CA LEU A 340 -13.10 -11.38 20.04
C LEU A 340 -13.37 -11.51 21.55
N VAL A 341 -13.03 -12.64 22.18
CA VAL A 341 -13.51 -12.99 23.56
C VAL A 341 -12.48 -12.66 24.66
N LYS A 342 -11.43 -11.88 24.41
CA LYS A 342 -10.47 -11.50 25.47
C LYS A 342 -10.25 -10.00 25.56
N LYS A 343 -10.98 -9.33 26.46
CA LYS A 343 -10.40 -8.25 27.29
C LYS A 343 -11.25 -7.82 28.49
N GLU A 344 -10.52 -7.30 29.47
CA GLU A 344 -10.95 -6.85 30.80
C GLU A 344 -11.85 -5.61 30.78
N VAL A 345 -12.77 -5.57 31.75
CA VAL A 345 -13.71 -4.50 32.04
C VAL A 345 -12.98 -3.26 32.59
N LEU A 346 -13.06 -2.12 31.89
CA LEU A 346 -12.74 -0.80 32.44
C LEU A 346 -13.99 0.08 32.38
N SER A 347 -14.38 0.61 33.53
CA SER A 347 -15.57 1.42 33.76
C SER A 347 -15.54 2.73 32.97
N ALA A 348 -16.64 3.01 32.26
CA ALA A 348 -16.88 4.25 31.53
C ALA A 348 -17.29 5.37 32.49
N ASP A 349 -16.42 6.36 32.69
CA ASP A 349 -16.83 7.72 33.03
C ASP A 349 -15.75 8.71 32.59
N LYS A 350 -16.18 9.74 31.85
CA LYS A 350 -15.44 10.85 31.21
C LYS A 350 -15.01 10.63 29.75
N LEU A 351 -15.87 11.06 28.83
CA LEU A 351 -15.45 11.51 27.50
C LEU A 351 -14.58 12.78 27.64
N SER A 352 -13.27 12.59 27.65
CA SER A 352 -12.31 13.62 27.26
C SER A 352 -11.84 13.37 25.83
N GLU A 353 -11.42 14.44 25.16
CA GLU A 353 -10.80 14.54 23.83
C GLU A 353 -10.12 13.26 23.29
N PRO A 354 -10.11 13.03 21.96
CA PRO A 354 -9.57 11.82 21.35
C PRO A 354 -8.11 11.62 21.77
N LYS A 355 -7.93 10.74 22.77
CA LYS A 355 -6.63 10.26 23.20
C LYS A 355 -6.01 9.59 21.97
N ALA A 356 -4.81 10.03 21.60
CA ALA A 356 -4.00 9.40 20.57
C ALA A 356 -4.09 7.88 20.75
N VAL A 357 -4.67 7.20 19.76
CA VAL A 357 -4.81 5.76 19.77
C VAL A 357 -3.39 5.22 19.93
N SER A 358 -3.13 4.57 21.06
CA SER A 358 -1.88 3.87 21.33
C SER A 358 -1.71 2.83 20.24
N GLU A 359 -0.94 3.14 19.20
CA GLU A 359 -0.64 2.20 18.11
C GLU A 359 -0.08 0.93 18.73
N VAL A 360 -0.83 -0.17 18.59
CA VAL A 360 -0.36 -1.48 19.00
C VAL A 360 0.88 -1.80 18.16
N PRO A 361 2.03 -2.13 18.76
CA PRO A 361 3.23 -2.44 17.99
C PRO A 361 2.97 -3.61 17.06
N VAL A 362 3.14 -3.41 15.75
CA VAL A 362 3.09 -4.49 14.76
C VAL A 362 4.29 -5.41 15.03
N PRO A 363 4.08 -6.71 15.29
CA PRO A 363 5.16 -7.66 15.49
C PRO A 363 6.07 -7.75 14.25
N ALA A 364 7.38 -7.92 14.47
CA ALA A 364 8.34 -8.11 13.38
C ALA A 364 7.99 -9.31 12.46
N SER A 365 7.29 -10.30 12.99
CA SER A 365 6.78 -11.46 12.24
C SER A 365 5.70 -11.12 11.22
N GLU A 366 5.10 -9.95 11.28
CA GLU A 366 4.05 -9.49 10.36
C GLU A 366 4.60 -8.51 9.29
N CYS A 367 5.90 -8.18 9.37
CA CYS A 367 6.56 -7.27 8.44
C CYS A 367 7.11 -8.04 7.22
N HIS A 368 6.38 -7.98 6.10
CA HIS A 368 6.68 -8.73 4.88
C HIS A 368 6.93 -7.89 3.61
N SER A 369 6.87 -6.56 3.71
CA SER A 369 7.09 -5.66 2.57
C SER A 369 8.51 -5.14 2.59
N GLY A 370 9.36 -5.66 1.69
CA GLY A 370 10.78 -5.34 1.62
C GLY A 370 11.21 -4.76 0.27
N ILE A 371 12.48 -4.95 -0.07
CA ILE A 371 13.12 -4.42 -1.29
C ILE A 371 13.49 -5.54 -2.24
N TRP A 372 13.34 -5.27 -3.52
CA TRP A 372 13.59 -6.21 -4.60
C TRP A 372 14.85 -5.81 -5.38
N LEU A 373 15.63 -6.80 -5.77
CA LEU A 373 16.70 -6.65 -6.76
C LEU A 373 16.24 -7.15 -8.11
N PHE A 374 16.24 -6.23 -9.06
CA PHE A 374 15.90 -6.46 -10.45
C PHE A 374 17.19 -6.58 -11.27
N THR A 375 17.30 -7.60 -12.12
CA THR A 375 18.35 -7.68 -13.15
C THR A 375 17.98 -6.85 -14.37
N ASP A 376 16.68 -6.72 -14.61
CA ASP A 376 16.02 -5.86 -15.58
C ASP A 376 14.57 -5.62 -15.12
N ARG A 377 13.73 -4.98 -15.94
CA ARG A 377 12.37 -4.59 -15.57
C ARG A 377 11.42 -5.77 -15.29
N GLU A 378 11.72 -6.96 -15.78
CA GLU A 378 10.85 -8.13 -15.68
C GLU A 378 11.41 -9.20 -14.74
N ASN A 379 12.72 -9.21 -14.55
CA ASN A 379 13.41 -10.28 -13.83
C ASN A 379 13.86 -9.83 -12.44
N ILE A 380 13.24 -10.43 -11.43
CA ILE A 380 13.62 -10.31 -10.02
C ILE A 380 14.53 -11.48 -9.65
N THR A 381 15.60 -11.18 -8.91
CA THR A 381 16.52 -12.22 -8.43
C THR A 381 16.56 -12.36 -6.91
N HIS A 382 16.34 -11.25 -6.19
CA HIS A 382 16.44 -11.25 -4.73
C HIS A 382 15.35 -10.40 -4.09
N PHE A 383 14.88 -10.88 -2.94
CA PHE A 383 14.05 -10.15 -1.99
C PHE A 383 14.82 -9.93 -0.69
N PHE A 384 14.89 -8.68 -0.25
CA PHE A 384 15.48 -8.26 1.01
C PHE A 384 14.37 -7.87 1.98
N LYS A 385 14.14 -8.73 2.98
CA LYS A 385 13.13 -8.51 4.02
C LYS A 385 13.45 -7.28 4.89
N PRO A 386 12.43 -6.69 5.55
CA PRO A 386 12.65 -5.67 6.57
C PRO A 386 13.62 -6.14 7.67
N ASN A 387 14.48 -5.23 8.11
CA ASN A 387 15.37 -5.40 9.27
C ASN A 387 15.28 -4.21 10.25
N PHE A 388 14.54 -3.16 9.90
CA PHE A 388 14.25 -1.99 10.72
C PHE A 388 12.75 -1.96 10.99
N PHE A 389 12.31 -2.61 12.07
CA PHE A 389 10.89 -2.90 12.34
C PHE A 389 10.16 -1.73 13.02
N PRO A 390 8.82 -1.67 12.96
CA PRO A 390 8.01 -0.76 13.78
C PRO A 390 8.12 -1.08 15.30
N PRO A 391 7.58 -0.24 16.19
CA PRO A 391 6.99 1.07 15.92
C PRO A 391 8.07 2.06 15.49
N TYR A 392 7.78 2.90 14.49
CA TYR A 392 8.70 3.92 13.98
C TYR A 392 8.58 5.26 14.70
N ASN A 393 7.52 5.41 15.49
CA ASN A 393 7.19 6.64 16.18
C ASN A 393 8.01 6.87 17.47
N THR A 394 8.89 5.93 17.86
CA THR A 394 9.76 6.14 19.02
C THR A 394 10.76 7.26 18.76
N PRO A 395 11.14 8.07 19.78
CA PRO A 395 12.08 9.18 19.59
C PRO A 395 13.39 8.76 18.93
N GLU A 396 13.93 7.59 19.27
CA GLU A 396 15.21 7.08 18.74
C GLU A 396 15.10 6.76 17.25
N LYS A 397 14.05 6.04 16.85
CA LYS A 397 13.84 5.66 15.44
C LYS A 397 13.45 6.86 14.60
N LYS A 398 12.56 7.74 15.08
CA LYS A 398 12.24 8.99 14.40
C LYS A 398 13.48 9.84 14.18
N LYS A 399 14.37 9.93 15.17
CA LYS A 399 15.63 10.66 15.01
C LYS A 399 16.50 10.05 13.90
N ILE A 400 16.69 8.73 13.88
CA ILE A 400 17.43 8.04 12.81
C ILE A 400 16.81 8.35 11.43
N ILE A 401 15.48 8.22 11.32
CA ILE A 401 14.74 8.45 10.08
C ILE A 401 14.93 9.90 9.61
N LEU A 402 14.62 10.86 10.48
CA LEU A 402 14.68 12.28 10.15
C LEU A 402 16.11 12.72 9.84
N ASP A 403 17.12 12.23 10.55
CA ASP A 403 18.53 12.55 10.27
C ASP A 403 18.96 12.07 8.87
N VAL A 404 18.48 10.91 8.42
CA VAL A 404 18.71 10.44 7.04
C VAL A 404 17.94 11.27 6.02
N LEU A 405 16.72 11.72 6.35
CA LEU A 405 15.86 12.52 5.46
C LEU A 405 16.24 14.01 5.40
N ARG A 406 17.09 14.52 6.32
CA ARG A 406 17.56 15.92 6.33
C ARG A 406 18.29 16.34 5.07
N GLU A 407 18.85 15.38 4.35
CA GLU A 407 19.56 15.61 3.09
C GLU A 407 18.84 14.90 1.95
N GLU A 408 19.07 15.36 0.73
CA GLU A 408 18.66 14.68 -0.49
C GLU A 408 19.76 14.83 -1.54
N TRP A 409 19.79 13.88 -2.48
CA TRP A 409 20.72 13.94 -3.59
C TRP A 409 20.24 14.94 -4.65
N ASP A 410 21.13 15.79 -5.15
CA ASP A 410 20.86 16.64 -6.30
C ASP A 410 21.57 16.13 -7.55
N GLU A 411 20.80 15.60 -8.51
CA GLU A 411 21.34 15.05 -9.76
C GLU A 411 22.02 16.10 -10.65
N LYS A 412 21.64 17.38 -10.53
CA LYS A 412 22.26 18.45 -11.33
C LYS A 412 23.67 18.76 -10.87
N THR A 413 23.86 18.93 -9.55
CA THR A 413 25.15 19.26 -8.96
C THR A 413 25.95 18.05 -8.49
N LEU A 414 25.32 16.86 -8.50
CA LEU A 414 25.91 15.59 -8.10
C LEU A 414 26.46 15.65 -6.67
N SER A 415 25.67 16.25 -5.78
CA SER A 415 26.05 16.48 -4.38
C SER A 415 24.83 16.39 -3.46
N TRP A 416 25.08 16.08 -2.20
CA TRP A 416 24.08 16.14 -1.14
C TRP A 416 23.69 17.60 -0.87
N LYS A 417 22.40 17.84 -0.75
CA LYS A 417 21.79 19.12 -0.39
C LYS A 417 20.86 18.93 0.79
N PRO A 418 20.56 19.98 1.58
CA PRO A 418 19.44 19.94 2.51
C PRO A 418 18.14 19.55 1.79
N CYS A 419 17.29 18.76 2.44
CA CYS A 419 15.96 18.42 1.95
C CYS A 419 15.17 19.70 1.64
N GLY A 420 14.62 19.81 0.43
CA GLY A 420 14.07 21.07 -0.07
C GLY A 420 14.82 21.65 -1.26
N GLN A 421 16.08 21.27 -1.46
CA GLN A 421 17.02 21.98 -2.33
C GLN A 421 17.67 21.09 -3.41
N GLY A 422 17.48 19.77 -3.36
CA GLY A 422 18.00 18.82 -4.33
C GLY A 422 17.04 18.50 -5.46
N SER A 423 17.21 17.35 -6.11
CA SER A 423 16.44 16.99 -7.31
C SER A 423 15.16 16.22 -7.02
N MET A 424 15.00 15.67 -5.81
CA MET A 424 13.80 14.92 -5.42
C MET A 424 12.66 15.83 -4.94
N THR A 425 12.98 17.08 -4.57
CA THR A 425 12.06 18.07 -3.96
C THR A 425 11.80 19.27 -4.88
N LYS A 426 12.04 19.13 -6.19
CA LYS A 426 11.78 20.24 -7.11
C LYS A 426 10.28 20.37 -7.32
N ARG A 427 9.71 21.40 -6.67
CA ARG A 427 8.47 22.05 -7.08
C ARG A 427 8.40 22.06 -8.60
N LYS A 428 7.33 21.50 -9.17
CA LYS A 428 6.89 21.93 -10.49
C LYS A 428 6.80 23.44 -10.40
N ALA A 429 7.71 24.16 -11.05
CA ALA A 429 7.44 25.53 -11.42
C ALA A 429 6.23 25.43 -12.34
N THR A 430 5.03 25.54 -11.78
CA THR A 430 3.81 25.76 -12.52
C THR A 430 3.90 27.16 -13.09
N THR A 431 4.74 27.35 -14.10
CA THR A 431 4.49 28.34 -15.15
C THR A 431 3.38 27.78 -16.02
N ASN A 432 2.16 27.78 -15.48
CA ASN A 432 0.95 27.80 -16.26
C ASN A 432 -0.01 28.76 -15.55
N PRO A 433 -0.02 30.06 -15.89
CA PRO A 433 -0.88 31.05 -15.23
C PRO A 433 -2.38 30.91 -15.57
N ALA A 434 -2.83 29.76 -16.09
CA ALA A 434 -4.20 29.55 -16.56
C ALA A 434 -5.01 28.52 -15.73
N MET A 435 -4.45 27.95 -14.67
CA MET A 435 -5.19 27.09 -13.74
C MET A 435 -4.82 27.47 -12.30
N LEU A 436 -5.37 28.59 -11.83
CA LEU A 436 -5.45 28.87 -10.40
C LEU A 436 -6.90 28.65 -9.96
N ASP A 437 -7.02 27.85 -8.90
CA ASP A 437 -8.15 27.75 -7.97
C ASP A 437 -9.51 27.33 -8.56
N ILE A 438 -9.71 26.01 -8.63
CA ILE A 438 -11.04 25.43 -8.52
C ILE A 438 -10.96 24.28 -7.52
N SER A 439 -11.61 24.46 -6.36
CA SER A 439 -11.82 23.42 -5.37
C SER A 439 -12.61 22.27 -6.01
N PRO A 440 -12.19 20.99 -5.92
CA PRO A 440 -12.84 19.89 -6.62
C PRO A 440 -14.26 19.57 -6.13
N LEU A 441 -14.64 20.05 -4.94
CA LEU A 441 -15.90 19.66 -4.30
C LEU A 441 -17.11 20.51 -4.70
N SER A 442 -16.94 21.72 -5.25
CA SER A 442 -18.08 22.58 -5.60
C SER A 442 -18.59 22.38 -7.03
N GLN A 443 -17.81 21.75 -7.92
CA GLN A 443 -18.22 21.52 -9.31
C GLN A 443 -18.93 20.18 -9.53
N LEU A 444 -18.82 19.22 -8.60
CA LEU A 444 -19.56 17.97 -8.71
C LEU A 444 -21.08 18.20 -8.52
N ASP A 445 -21.45 19.12 -7.61
CA ASP A 445 -22.84 19.50 -7.38
C ASP A 445 -23.42 20.30 -8.56
N GLU A 446 -22.67 21.24 -9.14
CA GLU A 446 -23.12 22.00 -10.32
C GLU A 446 -23.25 21.13 -11.58
N LEU A 447 -22.40 20.11 -11.75
CA LEU A 447 -22.47 19.18 -12.87
C LEU A 447 -23.66 18.22 -12.74
N MET A 448 -23.99 17.79 -11.51
CA MET A 448 -25.15 16.95 -11.23
C MET A 448 -26.48 17.72 -11.37
N ASP A 449 -26.52 18.99 -10.97
CA ASP A 449 -27.70 19.85 -11.13
C ASP A 449 -27.96 20.20 -12.62
N GLY A 450 -26.91 20.37 -13.42
CA GLY A 450 -27.02 20.58 -14.86
C GLY A 450 -27.62 19.38 -15.61
N VAL A 451 -27.24 18.16 -15.22
CA VAL A 451 -27.74 16.91 -15.83
C VAL A 451 -29.20 16.64 -15.46
N LEU A 452 -29.62 16.94 -14.22
CA LEU A 452 -31.02 16.81 -13.80
C LEU A 452 -31.95 17.85 -14.47
N SER A 453 -31.46 19.06 -14.75
CA SER A 453 -32.26 20.07 -15.47
C SER A 453 -32.54 19.70 -16.93
N THR A 454 -31.61 18.96 -17.57
CA THR A 454 -31.73 18.57 -18.98
C THR A 454 -32.70 17.39 -19.16
N ILE A 455 -32.83 16.52 -18.15
CA ILE A 455 -33.77 15.38 -18.18
C ILE A 455 -35.23 15.83 -17.99
N ASN A 456 -35.48 16.94 -17.29
CA ASN A 456 -36.84 17.48 -17.08
C ASN A 456 -37.39 18.30 -18.28
N GLY A 457 -36.60 18.56 -19.32
CA GLY A 457 -37.02 19.33 -20.50
C GLY A 457 -37.60 18.52 -21.67
N CYS A 458 -37.46 17.20 -21.66
CA CYS A 458 -37.74 16.36 -22.84
C CYS A 458 -39.13 15.71 -22.90
N CYS A 459 -40.08 16.09 -22.05
CA CYS A 459 -41.45 15.55 -22.09
C CYS A 459 -42.51 16.66 -22.03
N THR A 460 -42.72 17.35 -23.15
CA THR A 460 -43.97 18.05 -23.42
C THR A 460 -44.57 17.53 -24.73
N PRO A 461 -45.83 17.08 -24.75
CA PRO A 461 -46.45 16.58 -25.97
C PRO A 461 -46.82 17.75 -26.89
N GLN A 462 -46.34 17.72 -28.14
CA GLN A 462 -46.78 18.62 -29.19
C GLN A 462 -48.25 18.38 -29.51
N ALA A 463 -49.07 19.41 -29.30
CA ALA A 463 -50.46 19.43 -29.74
C ALA A 463 -50.53 19.57 -31.27
N ASN A 464 -51.17 18.62 -31.92
CA ASN A 464 -51.55 18.70 -33.33
C ASN A 464 -52.58 19.82 -33.54
N ALA A 465 -52.24 20.78 -34.39
CA ALA A 465 -53.19 21.73 -34.95
C ALA A 465 -53.30 21.50 -36.46
N THR A 466 -54.44 20.94 -36.86
CA THR A 466 -55.00 21.01 -38.21
C THR A 466 -55.27 22.47 -38.58
N ASN A 467 -54.91 22.87 -39.80
CA ASN A 467 -55.75 23.80 -40.56
C ASN A 467 -55.48 23.72 -42.06
N ASP A 468 -56.58 23.47 -42.77
CA ASP A 468 -56.84 23.72 -44.18
C ASP A 468 -56.53 25.16 -44.59
N GLY A 469 -56.30 25.34 -45.90
CA GLY A 469 -56.78 26.55 -46.58
C GLY A 469 -55.81 27.20 -47.55
N ASP A 470 -56.03 26.92 -48.83
CA ASP A 470 -55.92 27.81 -49.99
C ASP A 470 -54.62 28.60 -50.24
N ARG A 471 -54.02 28.34 -51.40
CA ARG A 471 -53.86 29.37 -52.45
C ARG A 471 -53.53 28.78 -53.82
N LYS A 472 -54.11 29.46 -54.82
CA LYS A 472 -54.05 29.28 -56.27
C LYS A 472 -52.65 29.18 -56.85
#